data_AF-A0A2E6TN04-F1
#
_entry.id   AF-A0A2E6TN04-F1
#
_cell.length_a   1.000
_cell.length_b   1.000
_cell.length_c   1.000
_cell.angle_alpha   90.00
_cell.angle_beta   90.00
_cell.angle_gamma   90.00
#
_symmetry.space_group_name_H-M   'P 1'
#
loop_
_entity.id
_entity.type
_entity.pdbx_description
1 polymer ?
#
loop_
_entity_poly.entity_id
_entity_poly.type
_entity_poly.pdbx_seq_one_letter_code
_entity_poly.pdbx_strand_id
1 'polypeptide(L)'
;MKISPSLIVVIAVVLSAASAGVMLTLNYDALFKRKPIIKAEFTSVEFDADDTSYSPAETHSMNQLSKELAALKERLIERENELDARESAISMDMESLEKQKGELNQIREDLEDRLADFEASQGQDLSEEKLAEYKDTAKRWVEMGPEVSSVEIQNWRQKRLFEQALTIFELLKAEDKAPIIAFMLNSDDDTMIELADALAMRDRGLLPSLGLDDNGPALLQN
;
A
#
# COMPACT_ATOMS: atom_id res chain seq x y z
N MET A 1 -32.26 -12.06 -1.26
CA MET A 1 -32.68 -13.45 -0.94
C MET A 1 -31.60 -14.08 -0.08
N LYS A 2 -31.92 -14.56 1.13
CA LYS A 2 -30.95 -15.28 1.99
C LYS A 2 -30.93 -16.74 1.54
N ILE A 3 -29.89 -17.15 0.81
CA ILE A 3 -29.74 -18.54 0.36
C ILE A 3 -29.29 -19.38 1.56
N SER A 4 -30.02 -20.45 1.85
CA SER A 4 -29.71 -21.38 2.93
C SER A 4 -28.34 -22.03 2.72
N PRO A 5 -27.47 -22.11 3.75
CA PRO A 5 -26.16 -22.78 3.66
C PRO A 5 -26.26 -24.22 3.15
N SER A 6 -27.35 -24.93 3.47
CA SER A 6 -27.58 -26.31 3.00
C SER A 6 -27.76 -26.38 1.47
N LEU A 7 -28.36 -25.35 0.86
CA LEU A 7 -28.53 -25.29 -0.59
C LEU A 7 -27.17 -25.13 -1.30
N ILE A 8 -26.27 -24.34 -0.73
CA ILE A 8 -24.92 -24.11 -1.27
C ILE A 8 -24.12 -25.41 -1.27
N VAL A 9 -24.20 -26.19 -0.18
CA VAL A 9 -23.52 -27.49 -0.08
C VAL A 9 -24.05 -28.48 -1.13
N VAL A 10 -25.37 -28.54 -1.33
CA VAL A 10 -25.96 -29.43 -2.35
C VAL A 10 -25.50 -29.04 -3.76
N ILE A 11 -25.47 -27.75 -4.07
CA ILE A 11 -25.00 -27.25 -5.37
C ILE A 11 -23.52 -27.59 -5.59
N ALA A 12 -22.68 -27.42 -4.56
CA ALA A 12 -21.26 -27.76 -4.64
C ALA A 12 -21.02 -29.26 -4.87
N VAL A 13 -21.78 -30.13 -4.21
CA VAL A 13 -21.70 -31.60 -4.41
C VAL A 13 -22.10 -31.98 -5.83
N VAL A 14 -23.17 -31.38 -6.36
CA VAL A 14 -23.64 -31.64 -7.73
C VAL A 14 -22.61 -31.18 -8.77
N LEU A 15 -22.02 -30.00 -8.58
CA LEU A 15 -20.97 -29.47 -9.46
C LEU A 15 -19.71 -30.35 -9.44
N SER A 16 -19.29 -30.83 -8.27
CA SER A 16 -18.14 -31.72 -8.14
C SER A 16 -18.38 -33.05 -8.86
N ALA A 17 -19.53 -33.69 -8.65
CA ALA A 17 -19.88 -34.93 -9.34
C ALA A 17 -19.95 -34.76 -10.87
N ALA A 18 -20.48 -33.63 -11.34
CA ALA A 18 -20.52 -33.31 -12.77
C ALA A 18 -19.11 -33.15 -13.36
N SER A 19 -18.21 -32.42 -12.69
CA SER A 19 -16.84 -32.23 -13.15
C SER A 19 -16.04 -33.55 -13.22
N ALA A 20 -16.23 -34.43 -12.24
CA ALA A 20 -15.59 -35.73 -12.21
C ALA A 20 -16.09 -36.62 -13.36
N GLY A 21 -17.41 -36.61 -13.62
CA GLY A 21 -18.01 -37.33 -14.74
C GLY A 21 -17.46 -36.86 -16.10
N VAL A 22 -17.35 -35.55 -16.31
CA VAL A 22 -16.80 -34.98 -17.56
C VAL A 22 -15.35 -35.40 -17.76
N MET A 23 -14.49 -35.30 -16.73
CA MET A 23 -13.09 -35.75 -16.79
C MET A 23 -12.97 -37.25 -17.13
N LEU A 24 -13.85 -38.08 -16.58
CA LEU A 24 -13.88 -39.52 -16.83
C LEU A 24 -14.24 -39.84 -18.28
N THR A 25 -15.18 -39.09 -18.87
CA THR A 25 -15.56 -39.26 -20.28
C THR A 25 -14.46 -38.79 -21.24
N LEU A 26 -13.80 -37.67 -20.97
CA LEU A 26 -12.72 -37.14 -21.81
C LEU A 26 -11.49 -38.06 -21.81
N ASN A 27 -11.19 -38.70 -20.66
CA ASN A 27 -10.03 -39.57 -20.50
C ASN A 27 -10.37 -41.07 -20.53
N TYR A 28 -11.58 -41.45 -20.97
CA TYR A 28 -12.05 -42.84 -20.95
C TYR A 28 -11.11 -43.78 -21.71
N ASP A 29 -10.65 -43.34 -22.88
CA ASP A 29 -9.75 -44.13 -23.73
C ASP A 29 -8.37 -44.33 -23.09
N ALA A 30 -7.84 -43.33 -22.38
CA ALA A 30 -6.55 -43.44 -21.71
C ALA A 30 -6.60 -44.27 -20.43
N LEU A 31 -7.73 -44.21 -19.71
CA LEU A 31 -7.93 -44.89 -18.43
C LEU A 31 -8.36 -46.36 -18.60
N PHE A 32 -9.15 -46.68 -19.64
CA PHE A 32 -9.77 -48.00 -19.79
C PHE A 32 -9.27 -48.83 -20.98
N LYS A 33 -8.60 -48.24 -21.99
CA LYS A 33 -7.99 -49.06 -23.05
C LYS A 33 -6.60 -49.54 -22.62
N ARG A 34 -6.36 -50.86 -22.68
CA ARG A 34 -5.03 -51.44 -22.45
C ARG A 34 -4.09 -51.02 -23.58
N LYS A 35 -2.93 -50.43 -23.24
CA LYS A 35 -1.88 -50.09 -24.21
C LYS A 35 -1.47 -51.34 -25.01
N PRO A 36 -1.37 -51.28 -26.34
CA PRO A 36 -1.03 -52.43 -27.17
C PRO A 36 0.41 -52.89 -26.88
N ILE A 37 0.58 -54.19 -26.67
CA ILE A 37 1.89 -54.81 -26.48
C ILE A 37 2.52 -54.99 -27.86
N ILE A 38 3.49 -54.15 -28.18
CA ILE A 38 4.29 -54.27 -29.40
C ILE A 38 5.31 -55.39 -29.18
N LYS A 39 5.15 -56.53 -29.85
CA LYS A 39 6.19 -57.56 -29.91
C LYS A 39 7.27 -57.07 -30.88
N ALA A 40 8.48 -56.85 -30.39
CA ALA A 40 9.62 -56.50 -31.22
C ALA A 40 10.09 -57.75 -31.97
N GLU A 41 9.82 -57.81 -33.28
CA GLU A 41 10.50 -58.74 -34.18
C GLU A 41 11.73 -58.02 -34.75
N PHE A 42 12.92 -58.47 -34.35
CA PHE A 42 14.17 -57.97 -34.89
C PHE A 42 14.46 -58.68 -36.21
N THR A 43 14.37 -57.96 -37.32
CA THR A 43 14.91 -58.41 -38.61
C THR A 43 16.44 -58.29 -38.54
N SER A 44 17.16 -59.41 -38.58
CA SER A 44 18.63 -59.44 -38.55
C SER A 44 19.21 -58.86 -39.84
N VAL A 45 19.62 -57.59 -39.79
CA VAL A 45 20.50 -56.97 -40.79
C VAL A 45 21.92 -57.47 -40.50
N GLU A 46 22.59 -58.07 -41.49
CA GLU A 46 23.99 -58.49 -41.36
C GLU A 46 24.88 -57.25 -41.18
N PHE A 47 25.72 -57.30 -40.15
CA PHE A 47 26.59 -56.21 -39.73
C PHE A 47 27.85 -56.20 -40.60
N ASP A 48 27.94 -55.25 -41.53
CA ASP A 48 29.15 -54.99 -42.31
C ASP A 48 30.14 -54.18 -41.47
N ALA A 49 31.27 -54.78 -41.10
CA ALA A 49 32.24 -54.21 -40.18
C ALA A 49 33.15 -53.17 -40.85
N ASP A 50 33.21 -53.10 -42.19
CA ASP A 50 34.11 -52.19 -42.91
C ASP A 50 33.51 -50.78 -43.10
N ASP A 51 32.20 -50.63 -42.93
CA ASP A 51 31.48 -49.33 -43.02
C ASP A 51 31.50 -48.54 -41.69
N THR A 52 32.31 -48.98 -40.72
CA THR A 52 32.40 -48.36 -39.38
C THR A 52 33.66 -47.53 -39.15
N SER A 53 34.52 -47.39 -40.15
CA SER A 53 35.69 -46.51 -40.05
C SER A 53 35.29 -45.05 -40.34
N TYR A 54 34.68 -44.41 -39.34
CA TYR A 54 34.49 -42.95 -39.35
C TYR A 54 35.81 -42.27 -39.72
N SER A 55 35.78 -41.40 -40.73
CA SER A 55 36.99 -40.68 -41.12
C SER A 55 37.47 -39.80 -39.95
N PRO A 56 38.79 -39.53 -39.81
CA PRO A 56 39.29 -38.63 -38.79
C PRO A 56 38.58 -37.26 -38.80
N ALA A 57 38.15 -36.79 -39.97
CA ALA A 57 37.37 -35.56 -40.11
C ALA A 57 35.98 -35.65 -39.46
N GLU A 58 35.27 -36.77 -39.60
CA GLU A 58 33.93 -36.99 -39.01
C GLU A 58 34.00 -37.21 -37.49
N THR A 59 35.05 -37.88 -37.00
CA THR A 59 35.26 -38.00 -35.56
C THR A 59 35.62 -36.66 -34.91
N HIS A 60 36.39 -35.80 -35.61
CA HIS A 60 36.69 -34.44 -35.16
C HIS A 60 35.45 -33.53 -35.20
N SER A 61 34.61 -33.60 -36.23
CA SER A 61 33.36 -32.82 -36.29
C SER A 61 32.37 -33.25 -35.21
N MET A 62 32.23 -34.55 -34.96
CA MET A 62 31.36 -35.06 -33.89
C MET A 62 31.84 -34.64 -32.50
N ASN A 63 33.16 -34.63 -32.27
CA ASN A 63 33.74 -34.16 -31.02
C ASN A 63 33.59 -32.63 -30.85
N GLN A 64 33.69 -31.86 -31.93
CA GLN A 64 33.42 -30.43 -31.91
C GLN A 64 31.96 -30.14 -31.56
N LEU A 65 31.00 -30.84 -32.18
CA LEU A 65 29.58 -30.71 -31.88
C LEU A 65 29.27 -31.12 -30.42
N SER A 66 29.92 -32.16 -29.91
CA SER A 66 29.81 -32.56 -28.50
C SER A 66 30.29 -31.47 -27.55
N LYS A 67 31.41 -30.80 -27.86
CA LYS A 67 31.92 -29.67 -27.08
C LYS A 67 31.00 -28.46 -27.14
N GLU A 68 30.45 -28.14 -28.31
CA GLU A 68 29.49 -27.05 -28.48
C GLU A 68 28.19 -27.34 -27.73
N LEU A 69 27.71 -28.58 -27.77
CA LEU A 69 26.51 -29.02 -27.03
C LEU A 69 26.75 -28.96 -25.52
N ALA A 70 27.92 -29.40 -25.05
CA ALA A 70 28.30 -29.27 -23.64
C ALA A 70 28.39 -27.79 -23.21
N ALA A 71 28.97 -26.93 -24.03
CA ALA A 71 29.06 -25.49 -23.77
C ALA A 71 27.67 -24.82 -23.76
N LEU A 72 26.77 -25.23 -24.65
CA LEU A 72 25.38 -24.74 -24.67
C LEU A 72 24.60 -25.22 -23.45
N LYS A 73 24.79 -26.47 -23.03
CA LYS A 73 24.17 -27.01 -21.81
C LYS A 73 24.63 -26.23 -20.58
N GLU A 74 25.92 -25.94 -20.46
CA GLU A 74 26.45 -25.18 -19.33
C GLU A 74 25.86 -23.75 -19.28
N ARG A 75 25.80 -23.07 -20.44
CA ARG A 75 25.15 -21.75 -20.54
C ARG A 75 23.67 -21.79 -20.19
N LEU A 76 22.98 -22.88 -20.53
CA LEU A 76 21.56 -23.03 -20.22
C LEU A 76 21.35 -23.19 -18.70
N ILE A 77 22.19 -24.00 -18.04
CA ILE A 77 22.19 -24.16 -16.58
C ILE A 77 22.51 -22.83 -15.88
N GLU A 78 23.50 -22.08 -16.37
CA GLU A 78 23.85 -20.76 -15.81
C GLU A 78 22.67 -19.78 -15.92
N ARG A 79 21.96 -19.78 -17.06
CA ARG A 79 20.77 -18.95 -17.25
C ARG A 79 19.59 -19.39 -16.40
N GLU A 80 19.38 -20.68 -16.21
CA GLU A 80 18.36 -21.23 -15.32
C GLU A 80 18.61 -20.77 -13.88
N ASN A 81 19.85 -20.91 -13.38
CA ASN A 81 20.22 -20.44 -12.04
C ASN A 81 20.05 -18.92 -11.88
N GLU A 82 20.37 -18.14 -12.92
CA GLU A 82 20.16 -16.69 -12.90
C GLU A 82 18.67 -16.32 -12.86
N LEU A 83 17.83 -17.05 -13.62
CA LEU A 83 16.40 -16.85 -13.63
C LEU A 83 15.78 -17.23 -12.28
N ASP A 84 16.18 -18.35 -11.68
CA ASP A 84 15.73 -18.77 -10.35
C ASP A 84 16.09 -17.74 -9.27
N ALA A 85 17.32 -17.19 -9.33
CA ALA A 85 17.74 -16.14 -8.41
C ALA A 85 16.91 -14.85 -8.57
N ARG A 86 16.58 -14.48 -9.81
CA ARG A 86 15.71 -13.32 -10.10
C ARG A 86 14.27 -13.56 -9.66
N GLU A 87 13.74 -14.75 -9.90
CA GLU A 87 12.38 -15.11 -9.47
C GLU A 87 12.26 -15.09 -7.94
N SER A 88 13.26 -15.60 -7.24
CA SER A 88 13.34 -15.51 -5.78
C SER A 88 13.36 -14.06 -5.29
N ALA A 89 14.18 -13.20 -5.91
CA ALA A 89 14.22 -11.77 -5.57
C ALA A 89 12.88 -11.08 -5.82
N ILE A 90 12.24 -11.35 -6.95
CA ILE A 90 10.91 -10.80 -7.29
C ILE A 90 9.86 -11.26 -6.28
N SER A 91 9.90 -12.53 -5.86
CA SER A 91 8.97 -13.07 -4.86
C SER A 91 9.12 -12.37 -3.51
N MET A 92 10.36 -12.16 -3.06
CA MET A 92 10.64 -11.40 -1.83
C MET A 92 10.16 -9.94 -1.92
N ASP A 93 10.41 -9.28 -3.05
CA ASP A 93 9.96 -7.91 -3.27
C ASP A 93 8.42 -7.83 -3.29
N MET A 94 7.75 -8.81 -3.92
CA MET A 94 6.29 -8.89 -3.96
C MET A 94 5.68 -9.06 -2.56
N GLU A 95 6.24 -9.92 -1.70
CA GLU A 95 5.81 -10.07 -0.31
C GLU A 95 5.97 -8.74 0.47
N SER A 96 7.09 -8.04 0.27
CA SER A 96 7.32 -6.76 0.92
C SER A 96 6.31 -5.69 0.49
N LEU A 97 5.95 -5.66 -0.79
CA LEU A 97 4.95 -4.74 -1.33
C LEU A 97 3.54 -5.04 -0.83
N GLU A 98 3.18 -6.33 -0.70
CA GLU A 98 1.90 -6.72 -0.11
C GLU A 98 1.79 -6.28 1.36
N LYS A 99 2.87 -6.41 2.13
CA LYS A 99 2.93 -5.92 3.51
C LYS A 99 2.76 -4.40 3.58
N GLN A 100 3.50 -3.65 2.77
CA GLN A 100 3.38 -2.19 2.72
C GLN A 100 1.96 -1.75 2.31
N LYS A 101 1.34 -2.44 1.36
CA LYS A 101 -0.06 -2.18 0.96
C LYS A 101 -1.03 -2.44 2.11
N GLY A 102 -0.81 -3.50 2.89
CA GLY A 102 -1.59 -3.78 4.10
C GLY A 102 -1.49 -2.66 5.14
N GLU A 103 -0.26 -2.21 5.43
CA GLU A 103 -0.01 -1.10 6.36
C GLU A 103 -0.66 0.21 5.87
N LEU A 104 -0.58 0.51 4.57
CA LEU A 104 -1.23 1.69 3.98
C LEU A 104 -2.75 1.66 4.09
N ASN A 105 -3.36 0.48 3.86
CA ASN A 105 -4.80 0.34 4.02
C ASN A 105 -5.22 0.55 5.48
N GLN A 106 -4.44 0.03 6.43
CA GLN A 106 -4.72 0.24 7.85
C GLN A 106 -4.59 1.71 8.26
N ILE A 107 -3.58 2.42 7.76
CA ILE A 107 -3.42 3.87 7.98
C ILE A 107 -4.61 4.62 7.38
N ARG A 108 -5.04 4.24 6.18
CA ARG A 108 -6.19 4.86 5.53
C ARG A 108 -7.46 4.67 6.36
N GLU A 109 -7.71 3.47 6.87
CA GLU A 109 -8.86 3.19 7.75
C GLU A 109 -8.79 4.02 9.05
N ASP A 110 -7.64 4.07 9.74
CA ASP A 110 -7.47 4.90 10.95
C ASP A 110 -7.70 6.40 10.67
N LEU A 111 -7.28 6.88 9.49
CA LEU A 111 -7.52 8.27 9.09
C LEU A 111 -8.99 8.53 8.76
N GLU A 112 -9.66 7.60 8.07
CA GLU A 112 -11.10 7.70 7.78
C GLU A 112 -11.91 7.72 9.08
N ASP A 113 -11.59 6.87 10.05
CA ASP A 113 -12.24 6.84 11.37
C ASP A 113 -12.00 8.14 12.16
N ARG A 114 -10.75 8.63 12.21
CA ARG A 114 -10.43 9.91 12.87
C ARG A 114 -11.10 11.10 12.22
N LEU A 115 -11.23 11.09 10.89
CA LEU A 115 -11.94 12.15 10.18
C LEU A 115 -13.43 12.13 10.52
N ALA A 116 -14.05 10.94 10.59
CA ALA A 116 -15.44 10.80 10.99
C ALA A 116 -15.67 11.28 12.44
N ASP A 117 -14.76 10.94 13.37
CA ASP A 117 -14.76 11.46 14.74
C ASP A 117 -14.59 12.99 14.77
N PHE A 118 -13.72 13.53 13.92
CA PHE A 118 -13.53 14.97 13.79
C PHE A 118 -14.79 15.66 13.27
N GLU A 119 -15.40 15.16 12.19
CA GLU A 119 -16.65 15.73 11.64
C GLU A 119 -17.80 15.65 12.66
N ALA A 120 -17.91 14.54 13.40
CA ALA A 120 -18.90 14.39 14.47
C ALA A 120 -18.68 15.40 15.62
N SER A 121 -17.42 15.72 15.93
CA SER A 121 -17.08 16.74 16.93
C SER A 121 -17.14 18.18 16.42
N GLN A 122 -17.02 18.39 15.10
CA GLN A 122 -17.06 19.71 14.45
C GLN A 122 -18.45 20.38 14.53
N GLY A 123 -19.49 19.63 14.88
CA GLY A 123 -20.85 20.11 15.12
C GLY A 123 -21.34 20.03 16.57
N GLN A 124 -20.49 19.62 17.53
CA GLN A 124 -20.83 19.82 18.94
C GLN A 124 -20.58 21.28 19.27
N ASP A 125 -21.65 22.09 19.14
CA ASP A 125 -21.69 23.43 19.72
C ASP A 125 -21.15 23.34 21.15
N LEU A 126 -20.06 24.07 21.42
CA LEU A 126 -19.57 24.23 22.78
C LEU A 126 -20.77 24.61 23.63
N SER A 127 -21.01 23.89 24.73
CA SER A 127 -22.03 24.29 25.68
C SER A 127 -21.83 25.78 26.01
N GLU A 128 -22.93 26.53 26.10
CA GLU A 128 -22.90 27.99 26.26
C GLU A 128 -21.98 28.42 27.43
N GLU A 129 -21.89 27.57 28.46
CA GLU A 129 -20.95 27.65 29.59
C GLU A 129 -19.46 27.58 29.19
N LYS A 130 -19.05 26.60 28.36
CA LYS A 130 -17.67 26.48 27.88
C LYS A 130 -17.26 27.63 26.98
N LEU A 131 -18.19 28.13 26.16
CA LEU A 131 -17.93 29.29 25.32
C LEU A 131 -17.72 30.56 26.16
N ALA A 132 -18.43 30.71 27.28
CA ALA A 132 -18.18 31.78 28.24
C ALA A 132 -16.81 31.65 28.92
N GLU A 133 -16.42 30.45 29.36
CA GLU A 133 -15.08 30.17 29.89
C GLU A 133 -13.96 30.47 28.87
N TYR A 134 -14.18 30.11 27.60
CA TYR A 134 -13.21 30.36 26.53
C TYR A 134 -13.07 31.85 26.22
N LYS A 135 -14.16 32.62 26.30
CA LYS A 135 -14.09 34.08 26.20
C LYS A 135 -13.39 34.73 27.38
N ASP A 136 -13.58 34.21 28.59
CA ASP A 136 -12.93 34.73 29.80
C ASP A 136 -11.41 34.46 29.78
N THR A 137 -11.01 33.24 29.41
CA THR A 137 -9.61 32.87 29.21
C THR A 137 -8.94 33.65 28.09
N ALA A 138 -9.63 33.88 26.96
CA ALA A 138 -9.13 34.74 25.88
C ALA A 138 -8.86 36.17 26.39
N LYS A 139 -9.80 36.77 27.15
CA LYS A 139 -9.58 38.10 27.75
C LYS A 139 -8.39 38.10 28.72
N ARG A 140 -8.26 37.07 29.55
CA ARG A 140 -7.14 36.92 30.47
C ARG A 140 -5.80 36.87 29.74
N TRP A 141 -5.70 36.21 28.60
CA TRP A 141 -4.48 36.21 27.79
C TRP A 141 -4.11 37.63 27.33
N VAL A 142 -5.08 38.40 26.86
CA VAL A 142 -4.84 39.80 26.48
C VAL A 142 -4.39 40.64 27.69
N GLU A 143 -5.03 40.47 28.85
CA GLU A 143 -4.71 41.22 30.07
C GLU A 143 -3.35 40.87 30.68
N MET A 144 -2.98 39.59 30.67
CA MET A 144 -1.72 39.09 31.23
C MET A 144 -0.51 39.34 30.31
N GLY A 145 -0.76 39.66 29.04
CA GLY A 145 0.26 39.97 28.04
C GLY A 145 0.85 38.75 27.33
N PRO A 146 1.67 38.98 26.30
CA PRO A 146 2.10 37.94 25.36
C PRO A 146 3.07 36.91 25.97
N GLU A 147 3.88 37.29 26.95
CA GLU A 147 4.82 36.39 27.63
C GLU A 147 4.07 35.29 28.41
N VAL A 148 3.15 35.70 29.29
CA VAL A 148 2.38 34.77 30.12
C VAL A 148 1.43 33.92 29.27
N SER A 149 0.80 34.53 28.27
CA SER A 149 -0.09 33.82 27.34
C SER A 149 0.65 32.74 26.57
N SER A 150 1.87 33.01 26.12
CA SER A 150 2.65 32.04 25.36
C SER A 150 3.00 30.81 26.19
N VAL A 151 3.37 31.03 27.46
CA VAL A 151 3.63 29.95 28.42
C VAL A 151 2.36 29.17 28.75
N GLU A 152 1.22 29.84 28.93
CA GLU A 152 -0.06 29.15 29.13
C GLU A 152 -0.42 28.28 27.91
N ILE A 153 -0.31 28.79 26.68
CA ILE A 153 -0.62 28.02 25.48
C ILE A 153 0.33 26.81 25.33
N GLN A 154 1.63 26.98 25.63
CA GLN A 154 2.59 25.88 25.64
C GLN A 154 2.23 24.81 26.68
N ASN A 155 1.79 25.21 27.87
CA ASN A 155 1.31 24.29 28.90
C ASN A 155 0.06 23.50 28.45
N TRP A 156 -0.83 24.12 27.68
CA TRP A 156 -2.00 23.43 27.12
C TRP A 156 -1.59 22.41 26.04
N ARG A 157 -0.59 22.73 25.21
CA ARG A 157 0.03 21.76 24.27
C ARG A 157 0.59 20.56 25.02
N GLN A 158 1.36 20.78 26.09
CA GLN A 158 1.91 19.70 26.92
C GLN A 158 0.83 18.81 27.56
N LYS A 159 -0.32 19.39 27.94
CA LYS A 159 -1.46 18.67 28.51
C LYS A 159 -2.34 17.97 27.47
N ARG A 160 -1.97 17.97 26.18
CA ARG A 160 -2.77 17.45 25.06
C ARG A 160 -4.12 18.17 24.89
N LEU A 161 -4.19 19.44 25.30
CA LEU A 161 -5.38 20.30 25.19
C LEU A 161 -5.17 21.43 24.17
N PHE A 162 -4.28 21.22 23.19
CA PHE A 162 -3.94 22.23 22.18
C PHE A 162 -5.16 22.68 21.37
N GLU A 163 -6.09 21.76 21.07
CA GLU A 163 -7.36 22.07 20.39
C GLU A 163 -8.15 23.16 21.09
N GLN A 164 -8.27 23.07 22.41
CA GLN A 164 -9.03 24.04 23.20
C GLN A 164 -8.29 25.38 23.24
N ALA A 165 -6.96 25.35 23.35
CA ALA A 165 -6.14 26.55 23.30
C ALA A 165 -6.26 27.25 21.93
N LEU A 166 -6.31 26.48 20.85
CA LEU A 166 -6.53 27.00 19.50
C LEU A 166 -7.91 27.64 19.39
N THR A 167 -8.98 26.99 19.86
CA THR A 167 -10.33 27.58 19.85
C THR A 167 -10.37 28.90 20.63
N ILE A 168 -9.72 28.97 21.80
CA ILE A 168 -9.62 30.22 22.59
C ILE A 168 -8.81 31.27 21.81
N PHE A 169 -7.71 30.86 21.18
CA PHE A 169 -6.88 31.73 20.37
C PHE A 169 -7.64 32.27 19.15
N GLU A 170 -8.48 31.46 18.49
CA GLU A 170 -9.33 31.87 17.36
C GLU A 170 -10.34 32.97 17.77
N LEU A 171 -10.79 32.99 19.02
CA LEU A 171 -11.70 34.03 19.56
C LEU A 171 -11.02 35.40 19.74
N LEU A 172 -9.70 35.47 19.77
CA LEU A 172 -8.96 36.74 19.86
C LEU A 172 -9.08 37.54 18.56
N LYS A 173 -8.91 38.87 18.65
CA LYS A 173 -8.79 39.72 17.45
C LYS A 173 -7.38 39.60 16.88
N ALA A 174 -7.22 39.81 15.58
CA ALA A 174 -5.90 39.77 14.92
C ALA A 174 -4.86 40.69 15.58
N GLU A 175 -5.29 41.85 16.07
CA GLU A 175 -4.45 42.82 16.80
C GLU A 175 -3.89 42.26 18.11
N ASP A 176 -4.65 41.40 18.80
CA ASP A 176 -4.25 40.79 20.07
C ASP A 176 -3.43 39.49 19.86
N LYS A 177 -3.62 38.82 18.72
CA LYS A 177 -2.86 37.62 18.32
C LYS A 177 -1.43 37.95 17.93
N ALA A 178 -1.23 39.07 17.21
CA ALA A 178 0.07 39.41 16.64
C ALA A 178 1.19 39.57 17.69
N PRO A 179 0.98 40.23 18.85
CA PRO A 179 1.99 40.30 19.91
C PRO A 179 2.34 38.93 20.51
N ILE A 180 1.37 38.02 20.63
CA ILE A 180 1.59 36.66 21.17
C ILE A 180 2.44 35.84 20.20
N ILE A 181 2.06 35.81 18.92
CA ILE A 181 2.82 35.11 17.87
C ILE A 181 4.22 35.71 17.74
N ALA A 182 4.34 37.04 17.73
CA ALA A 182 5.63 37.71 17.63
C ALA A 182 6.52 37.40 18.85
N PHE A 183 5.97 37.32 20.05
CA PHE A 183 6.74 36.91 21.23
C PHE A 183 7.24 35.48 21.10
N MET A 184 6.38 34.54 20.70
CA MET A 184 6.76 33.13 20.52
C MET A 184 7.83 32.94 19.44
N LEU A 185 7.72 33.64 18.30
CA LEU A 185 8.69 33.57 17.20
C LEU A 185 10.05 34.21 17.55
N ASN A 186 10.06 35.19 18.44
CA ASN A 186 11.28 35.84 18.92
C ASN A 186 11.88 35.17 20.17
N SER A 187 11.30 34.05 20.62
CA SER A 187 11.84 33.25 21.72
C SER A 187 13.05 32.44 21.27
N ASP A 188 14.01 32.22 22.17
CA ASP A 188 15.16 31.33 21.94
C ASP A 188 14.80 29.83 22.07
N ASP A 189 13.54 29.51 22.40
CA ASP A 189 13.03 28.14 22.55
C ASP A 189 12.38 27.65 21.25
N ASP A 190 13.00 26.68 20.59
CA ASP A 190 12.50 26.04 19.36
C ASP A 190 11.04 25.56 19.50
N THR A 191 10.64 25.11 20.69
CA THR A 191 9.28 24.62 20.92
C THR A 191 8.23 25.72 20.89
N MET A 192 8.61 26.97 21.23
CA MET A 192 7.75 28.15 21.12
C MET A 192 7.63 28.61 19.68
N ILE A 193 8.71 28.51 18.90
CA ILE A 193 8.70 28.83 17.47
C ILE A 193 7.76 27.86 16.73
N GLU A 194 7.90 26.55 16.96
CA GLU A 194 6.98 25.55 16.40
C GLU A 194 5.52 25.78 16.82
N LEU A 195 5.31 26.22 18.06
CA LEU A 195 3.97 26.51 18.57
C LEU A 195 3.36 27.71 17.84
N ALA A 196 4.15 28.76 17.61
CA ALA A 196 3.72 29.93 16.84
C ALA A 196 3.33 29.55 15.41
N ASP A 197 4.17 28.75 14.75
CA ASP A 197 3.89 28.26 13.40
C ASP A 197 2.61 27.40 13.37
N ALA A 198 2.44 26.50 14.33
CA ALA A 198 1.25 25.66 14.45
C ALA A 198 -0.03 26.47 14.69
N LEU A 199 0.03 27.53 15.52
CA LEU A 199 -1.10 28.44 15.73
C LEU A 199 -1.40 29.24 14.46
N ALA A 200 -0.38 29.80 13.81
CA ALA A 200 -0.54 30.64 12.62
C ALA A 200 -1.05 29.86 11.39
N MET A 201 -0.56 28.63 11.18
CA MET A 201 -1.03 27.78 10.08
C MET A 201 -2.47 27.31 10.26
N ARG A 202 -2.93 27.22 11.50
CA ARG A 202 -4.20 26.56 11.83
C ARG A 202 -5.32 27.52 12.21
N ASP A 203 -4.98 28.74 12.63
CA ASP A 203 -5.95 29.79 12.85
C ASP A 203 -6.67 30.12 11.55
N ARG A 204 -7.93 29.70 11.46
CA ARG A 204 -8.78 29.90 10.29
C ARG A 204 -9.01 31.38 9.97
N GLY A 205 -8.83 32.27 10.94
CA GLY A 205 -8.92 33.72 10.75
C GLY A 205 -7.72 34.35 10.02
N LEU A 206 -6.60 33.63 9.93
CA LEU A 206 -5.37 34.08 9.25
C LEU A 206 -5.16 33.41 7.88
N LEU A 207 -5.91 32.35 7.58
CA LEU A 207 -5.93 31.75 6.25
C LEU A 207 -6.70 32.66 5.28
N PRO A 208 -6.23 32.85 4.03
CA PRO A 208 -7.09 33.39 2.98
C PRO A 208 -8.33 32.51 2.96
N SER A 209 -9.52 33.09 3.16
CA SER A 209 -10.76 32.37 2.93
C SER A 209 -10.68 31.81 1.51
N LEU A 210 -10.45 30.51 1.38
CA LEU A 210 -10.69 29.80 0.13
C LEU A 210 -12.19 29.98 -0.09
N GLY A 211 -12.54 31.00 -0.88
CA GLY A 211 -13.89 31.26 -1.33
C GLY A 211 -14.33 30.06 -2.14
N LEU A 212 -14.85 29.05 -1.45
CA LEU A 212 -15.70 28.02 -2.01
C LEU A 212 -17.11 28.58 -2.24
N ASP A 213 -17.18 29.83 -2.72
CA ASP A 213 -18.38 30.41 -3.29
C ASP A 213 -18.42 29.97 -4.76
N ASP A 214 -18.98 28.77 -4.94
CA ASP A 214 -19.99 28.45 -5.95
C ASP A 214 -19.80 28.99 -7.38
N ASN A 215 -18.59 28.95 -7.93
CA ASN A 215 -18.36 29.03 -9.38
C ASN A 215 -17.12 28.23 -9.78
N GLY A 216 -17.34 27.01 -10.27
CA GLY A 216 -16.30 26.16 -10.84
C GLY A 216 -15.54 26.85 -11.98
N PRO A 217 -14.27 26.46 -12.21
CA PRO A 217 -13.44 27.13 -13.20
C PRO A 217 -13.98 26.84 -14.61
N ALA A 218 -14.50 27.88 -15.25
CA ALA A 218 -14.64 27.93 -16.69
C ALA A 218 -13.25 27.76 -17.30
N LEU A 219 -13.00 26.58 -17.88
CA LEU A 219 -11.83 26.29 -18.70
C LEU A 219 -11.78 27.30 -19.85
N LEU A 220 -10.85 28.26 -19.73
CA LEU A 220 -10.55 29.21 -20.79
C LEU A 220 -9.95 28.46 -21.97
N GLN A 221 -10.74 28.37 -23.05
CA GLN A 221 -10.21 28.31 -24.40
C GLN A 221 -9.47 29.61 -24.69
N ASN A 222 -8.19 29.50 -25.03
CA ASN A 222 -7.53 30.21 -26.14
C ASN A 222 -6.20 29.54 -26.44
#